data_AF-A0A3A3CY58-F1
#
_entry.id   AF-A0A3A3CY58-F1
#
_cell.length_a   1.000
_cell.length_b   1.000
_cell.length_c   1.000
_cell.angle_alpha   90.00
_cell.angle_beta   90.00
_cell.angle_gamma   90.00
#
_symmetry.space_group_name_H-M   'P 1'
#
loop_
_entity.id
_entity.type
_entity.pdbx_description
1 polymer ?
#
loop_
_entity_poly.entity_id
_entity_poly.type
_entity_poly.pdbx_seq_one_letter_code
_entity_poly.pdbx_strand_id
1 'polypeptide(L)'
;MTHHQRKWAATCFAIASLSSGYTVAQSKAPVSEPTNTTSLWASPVSCHIDPSALSRAIYNSRWSTRTTRFVISGQCHGPIVIHKRDIEISNDAQQSGSIRLLTDSTSLHDQAPKEAVKVVNSTVELNNITIEVEPNYRAITVTQSSVVTLKGVASNVQPSSEKLPYPFVITDNSTGYISDSVGSGFEVSGSSVLEFNAGNKDHVVNVLDTSMARSVAQNQFESVQVSGNGYFLGDNKTHIESLMIWGKASAEVNRESSVAQLQMGGQTLFAAYRNSSITGPYFLYGNVVFELEHSTASNWVSVDKPQSILIGNNATVNGTLYPSWSWAGQDGNEP
;
A
#
# COMPACT_ATOMS: atom_id res chain seq x y z
N MET A 1 9.02 56.33 34.51
CA MET A 1 8.02 55.41 35.07
C MET A 1 7.14 54.96 33.90
N THR A 2 7.02 53.72 33.45
CA THR A 2 7.55 52.41 33.81
C THR A 2 7.52 51.56 32.52
N HIS A 3 8.67 51.01 32.12
CA HIS A 3 8.79 50.05 31.02
C HIS A 3 8.39 48.66 31.54
N HIS A 4 7.40 48.02 30.93
CA HIS A 4 7.14 46.60 31.17
C HIS A 4 7.94 45.74 30.20
N GLN A 5 9.04 45.17 30.69
CA GLN A 5 9.71 44.06 30.05
C GLN A 5 8.92 42.78 30.29
N ARG A 6 8.43 42.14 29.23
CA ARG A 6 8.03 40.74 29.25
C ARG A 6 9.21 39.90 28.80
N LYS A 7 9.87 39.26 29.76
CA LYS A 7 10.83 38.19 29.54
C LYS A 7 10.08 36.99 28.97
N TRP A 8 10.45 36.57 27.77
CA TRP A 8 10.03 35.27 27.23
C TRP A 8 10.95 34.22 27.85
N ALA A 9 10.36 33.31 28.63
CA ALA A 9 11.03 32.10 29.06
C ALA A 9 11.19 31.20 27.84
N ALA A 10 12.41 30.79 27.55
CA ALA A 10 12.70 29.73 26.58
C ALA A 10 12.21 28.41 27.17
N THR A 11 11.02 27.96 26.75
CA THR A 11 10.55 26.62 27.04
C THR A 11 11.23 25.68 26.06
N CYS A 12 12.31 25.04 26.50
CA CYS A 12 12.91 23.91 25.78
C CYS A 12 11.87 22.79 25.67
N PHE A 13 11.35 22.56 24.47
CA PHE A 13 10.72 21.28 24.14
C PHE A 13 11.84 20.26 23.91
N ALA A 14 12.11 19.45 24.92
CA ALA A 14 12.83 18.20 24.74
C ALA A 14 11.89 17.24 24.00
N ILE A 15 12.06 17.11 22.68
CA ILE A 15 11.53 15.98 21.94
C ILE A 15 12.41 14.80 22.32
N ALA A 16 11.85 13.85 23.08
CA ALA A 16 12.50 12.59 23.37
C ALA A 16 12.72 11.84 22.05
N SER A 17 13.95 11.83 21.57
CA SER A 17 14.39 10.91 20.53
C SER A 17 14.38 9.50 21.10
N LEU A 18 13.31 8.76 20.83
CA LEU A 18 13.30 7.31 20.94
C LEU A 18 14.26 6.75 19.88
N SER A 19 15.54 6.68 20.24
CA SER A 19 16.54 5.91 19.52
C SER A 19 16.31 4.44 19.82
N SER A 20 15.40 3.80 19.09
CA SER A 20 15.39 2.35 18.99
C SER A 20 16.58 1.93 18.13
N GLY A 21 17.73 1.74 18.80
CA GLY A 21 18.89 1.07 18.23
C GLY A 21 18.54 -0.38 17.94
N TYR A 22 18.18 -0.68 16.70
CA TYR A 22 18.24 -2.04 16.18
C TYR A 22 19.58 -2.20 15.46
N THR A 23 20.52 -2.79 16.18
CA THR A 23 21.74 -3.37 15.61
C THR A 23 21.34 -4.47 14.64
N VAL A 24 21.52 -4.22 13.34
CA VAL A 24 21.40 -5.26 12.30
C VAL A 24 22.62 -6.18 12.42
N ALA A 25 22.44 -7.31 13.11
CA ALA A 25 23.40 -8.40 13.06
C ALA A 25 23.27 -9.09 11.69
N GLN A 26 24.24 -8.86 10.81
CA GLN A 26 24.46 -9.69 9.63
C GLN A 26 24.85 -11.10 10.09
N SER A 27 24.00 -12.09 9.79
CA SER A 27 24.34 -13.50 9.91
C SER A 27 24.38 -14.12 8.51
N LYS A 28 25.59 -14.43 8.05
CA LYS A 28 25.88 -15.19 6.83
C LYS A 28 25.55 -16.67 7.10
N ALA A 29 24.65 -17.25 6.30
CA ALA A 29 24.40 -18.69 6.19
C ALA A 29 25.70 -19.44 5.79
N PRO A 30 25.83 -20.78 5.90
CA PRO A 30 24.76 -21.81 5.81
C PRO A 30 24.88 -22.99 6.78
N VAL A 31 23.79 -23.71 7.09
CA VAL A 31 23.79 -25.17 7.39
C VAL A 31 22.35 -25.74 7.33
N SER A 32 22.17 -26.72 6.45
CA SER A 32 21.14 -27.79 6.33
C SER A 32 19.68 -27.52 6.73
N GLU A 33 18.80 -27.62 5.73
CA GLU A 33 17.36 -27.86 5.90
C GLU A 33 17.10 -29.11 6.77
N PRO A 34 16.32 -29.01 7.85
CA PRO A 34 15.54 -30.14 8.32
C PRO A 34 14.28 -30.20 7.45
N THR A 35 14.18 -31.23 6.64
CA THR A 35 12.97 -31.62 5.90
C THR A 35 11.89 -32.03 6.91
N ASN A 36 11.26 -31.06 7.57
CA ASN A 36 10.03 -31.29 8.33
C ASN A 36 8.87 -31.31 7.33
N THR A 37 8.62 -32.47 6.73
CA THR A 37 7.37 -32.77 6.03
C THR A 37 6.23 -32.88 7.04
N THR A 38 5.78 -31.75 7.58
CA THR A 38 4.37 -31.65 7.98
C THR A 38 3.56 -31.72 6.70
N SER A 39 2.99 -32.89 6.42
CA SER A 39 1.98 -33.09 5.38
C SER A 39 0.84 -32.09 5.62
N LEU A 40 0.89 -30.94 4.94
CA LEU A 40 -0.28 -30.10 4.70
C LEU A 40 -1.15 -30.90 3.72
N TRP A 41 -2.28 -31.41 4.20
CA TRP A 41 -3.29 -31.98 3.32
C TRP A 41 -3.91 -30.84 2.52
N ALA A 42 -3.52 -30.72 1.26
CA ALA A 42 -4.19 -29.86 0.30
C ALA A 42 -5.46 -30.57 -0.19
N SER A 43 -6.61 -29.92 -0.04
CA SER A 43 -7.88 -30.44 -0.54
C SER A 43 -8.12 -29.92 -1.97
N PRO A 44 -8.11 -30.79 -3.00
CA PRO A 44 -8.46 -30.37 -4.35
C PRO A 44 -9.95 -30.00 -4.41
N VAL A 45 -10.25 -28.87 -5.06
CA VAL A 45 -11.61 -28.36 -5.24
C VAL A 45 -11.82 -28.06 -6.72
N SER A 46 -12.63 -28.87 -7.39
CA SER A 46 -12.95 -28.66 -8.80
C SER A 46 -14.27 -27.91 -8.97
N CYS A 47 -14.18 -26.72 -9.58
CA CYS A 47 -15.31 -25.85 -9.91
C CYS A 47 -15.81 -26.02 -11.35
N HIS A 48 -15.30 -27.00 -12.11
CA HIS A 48 -15.77 -27.26 -13.48
C HIS A 48 -17.22 -27.75 -13.55
N ILE A 49 -17.61 -28.61 -12.61
CA ILE A 49 -18.96 -29.23 -12.57
C ILE A 49 -19.83 -28.52 -11.54
N ASP A 50 -19.25 -28.16 -10.39
CA ASP A 50 -19.93 -27.39 -9.36
C ASP A 50 -19.18 -26.09 -9.06
N PRO A 51 -19.60 -24.96 -9.66
CA PRO A 51 -18.99 -23.67 -9.41
C PRO A 51 -19.05 -23.21 -7.94
N SER A 52 -19.94 -23.80 -7.12
CA SER A 52 -20.05 -23.49 -5.68
C SER A 52 -19.17 -24.40 -4.81
N ALA A 53 -18.34 -25.26 -5.39
CA ALA A 53 -17.58 -26.25 -4.63
C ALA A 53 -16.65 -25.60 -3.59
N LEU A 54 -16.02 -24.47 -3.95
CA LEU A 54 -15.12 -23.74 -3.06
C LEU A 54 -15.83 -23.10 -1.87
N SER A 55 -16.95 -22.42 -2.09
CA SER A 55 -17.72 -21.82 -1.00
C SER A 55 -18.24 -22.89 -0.03
N ARG A 56 -18.72 -24.03 -0.56
CA ARG A 56 -19.13 -25.19 0.24
C ARG A 56 -17.96 -25.81 1.01
N ALA A 57 -16.79 -25.96 0.38
CA ALA A 57 -15.60 -26.51 1.03
C ALA A 57 -15.13 -25.64 2.20
N ILE A 58 -15.09 -24.32 2.01
CA ILE A 58 -14.75 -23.36 3.06
C ILE A 58 -15.81 -23.38 4.18
N TYR A 59 -17.10 -23.43 3.84
CA TYR A 59 -18.18 -23.51 4.82
C TYR A 59 -18.12 -24.80 5.66
N ASN A 60 -17.76 -25.92 5.04
CA ASN A 60 -17.71 -27.23 5.71
C ASN A 60 -16.37 -27.54 6.39
N SER A 61 -15.33 -26.73 6.17
CA SER A 61 -14.02 -26.95 6.80
C SER A 61 -14.12 -26.89 8.32
N ARG A 62 -13.33 -27.67 9.04
CA ARG A 62 -13.33 -27.62 10.50
C ARG A 62 -12.46 -26.46 10.97
N TRP A 63 -12.79 -25.87 12.11
CA TRP A 63 -11.87 -25.01 12.83
C TRP A 63 -10.63 -25.84 13.17
N SER A 64 -9.49 -25.44 12.62
CA SER A 64 -8.23 -26.16 12.71
C SER A 64 -7.19 -25.22 13.30
N THR A 65 -6.28 -25.76 14.10
CA THR A 65 -5.07 -25.02 14.53
C THR A 65 -3.98 -25.04 13.46
N ARG A 66 -4.25 -25.65 12.31
CA ARG A 66 -3.36 -25.74 11.15
C ARG A 66 -4.05 -25.14 9.94
N THR A 67 -3.25 -24.54 9.07
CA THR A 67 -3.70 -24.00 7.78
C THR A 67 -4.45 -25.06 6.98
N THR A 68 -5.68 -24.74 6.57
CA THR A 68 -6.47 -25.55 5.65
C THR A 68 -6.25 -25.04 4.24
N ARG A 69 -5.66 -25.89 3.39
CA ARG A 69 -5.31 -25.52 2.01
C ARG A 69 -6.32 -26.08 1.01
N PHE A 70 -6.83 -25.21 0.15
CA PHE A 70 -7.67 -25.55 -1.00
C PHE A 70 -6.91 -25.28 -2.30
N VAL A 71 -6.84 -26.28 -3.18
CA VAL A 71 -6.27 -26.14 -4.52
C VAL A 71 -7.41 -26.14 -5.52
N ILE A 72 -7.62 -25.03 -6.21
CA ILE A 72 -8.83 -24.80 -7.03
C ILE A 72 -8.56 -25.00 -8.51
N SER A 73 -9.50 -25.63 -9.22
CA SER A 73 -9.53 -25.73 -10.68
C SER A 73 -10.89 -25.32 -11.25
N GLY A 74 -10.91 -24.77 -12.47
CA GLY A 74 -12.11 -24.21 -13.08
C GLY A 74 -12.53 -22.86 -12.49
N GLN A 75 -13.70 -22.37 -12.89
CA GLN A 75 -14.22 -21.08 -12.45
C GLN A 75 -15.14 -21.24 -11.23
N CYS A 76 -14.65 -20.89 -10.05
CA CYS A 76 -15.44 -20.90 -8.82
C CYS A 76 -16.27 -19.61 -8.72
N HIS A 77 -17.53 -19.72 -8.31
CA HIS A 77 -18.42 -18.57 -8.23
C HIS A 77 -18.40 -17.93 -6.84
N GLY A 78 -18.24 -16.60 -6.82
CA GLY A 78 -18.49 -15.73 -5.68
C GLY A 78 -19.97 -15.36 -5.54
N PRO A 79 -20.37 -14.79 -4.39
CA PRO A 79 -19.52 -14.32 -3.31
C PRO A 79 -18.98 -15.45 -2.42
N ILE A 80 -17.69 -15.41 -2.10
CA ILE A 80 -17.03 -16.30 -1.14
C ILE A 80 -16.75 -15.53 0.14
N VAL A 81 -17.41 -15.90 1.23
CA VAL A 81 -17.19 -15.30 2.55
C VAL A 81 -16.31 -16.21 3.40
N ILE A 82 -15.14 -15.72 3.78
CA ILE A 82 -14.16 -16.43 4.59
C ILE A 82 -14.15 -15.81 5.99
N HIS A 83 -14.70 -16.53 6.96
CA HIS A 83 -14.76 -16.14 8.38
C HIS A 83 -13.97 -17.11 9.29
N LYS A 84 -13.33 -18.12 8.69
CA LYS A 84 -12.50 -19.10 9.39
C LYS A 84 -11.05 -18.73 9.21
N ARG A 85 -10.26 -18.87 10.27
CA ARG A 85 -8.83 -18.55 10.27
C ARG A 85 -8.02 -19.60 9.52
N ASP A 86 -6.83 -19.20 9.11
CA ASP A 86 -5.79 -20.05 8.53
C ASP A 86 -6.27 -20.80 7.28
N ILE A 87 -6.82 -20.06 6.32
CA ILE A 87 -7.27 -20.60 5.03
C ILE A 87 -6.26 -20.22 3.95
N GLU A 88 -5.74 -21.21 3.22
CA GLU A 88 -4.96 -21.00 2.01
C GLU A 88 -5.78 -21.43 0.79
N ILE A 89 -5.89 -20.58 -0.22
CA ILE A 89 -6.49 -20.93 -1.51
C ILE A 89 -5.43 -20.70 -2.59
N SER A 90 -5.10 -21.75 -3.32
CA SER A 90 -4.11 -21.68 -4.42
C SER A 90 -4.73 -22.18 -5.71
N ASN A 91 -4.34 -21.57 -6.82
CA ASN A 91 -4.67 -22.06 -8.16
C ASN A 91 -3.95 -23.38 -8.46
N ASP A 92 -4.67 -24.35 -9.06
CA ASP A 92 -4.07 -25.52 -9.70
C ASP A 92 -3.36 -25.13 -11.00
N ALA A 93 -2.03 -25.17 -10.99
CA ALA A 93 -1.20 -24.82 -12.14
C ALA A 93 -1.46 -25.68 -13.40
N GLN A 94 -2.03 -26.88 -13.27
CA GLN A 94 -2.30 -27.76 -14.41
C GLN A 94 -3.70 -27.55 -15.02
N GLN A 95 -4.67 -27.14 -14.20
CA GLN A 95 -6.07 -27.06 -14.63
C GLN A 95 -6.63 -25.64 -14.67
N SER A 96 -5.90 -24.65 -14.15
CA SER A 96 -6.28 -23.24 -14.03
C SER A 96 -7.60 -23.02 -13.27
N GLY A 97 -7.50 -22.38 -12.12
CA GLY A 97 -8.60 -21.94 -11.27
C GLY A 97 -8.75 -20.42 -11.26
N SER A 98 -9.99 -19.94 -11.30
CA SER A 98 -10.33 -18.53 -11.10
C SER A 98 -11.55 -18.38 -10.18
N ILE A 99 -11.75 -17.17 -9.65
CA ILE A 99 -12.96 -16.83 -8.90
C ILE A 99 -13.72 -15.78 -9.70
N ARG A 100 -15.00 -15.98 -9.97
CA ARG A 100 -15.85 -15.00 -10.65
C ARG A 100 -17.02 -14.58 -9.79
N LEU A 101 -17.24 -13.27 -9.63
CA LEU A 101 -18.47 -12.78 -9.04
C LEU A 101 -19.60 -12.90 -10.07
N LEU A 102 -20.69 -13.60 -9.70
CA LEU A 102 -21.92 -13.57 -10.48
C LEU A 102 -22.81 -12.43 -9.98
N THR A 103 -23.12 -11.50 -10.87
CA THR A 103 -24.08 -10.43 -10.65
C THR A 103 -25.39 -10.85 -11.33
N ASP A 104 -26.31 -11.42 -10.55
CA ASP A 104 -27.63 -11.75 -11.11
C ASP A 104 -28.43 -10.44 -11.25
N SER A 105 -28.69 -10.05 -12.50
CA SER A 105 -29.31 -8.78 -12.91
C SER A 105 -30.77 -8.60 -12.44
N THR A 106 -31.29 -9.61 -11.73
CA THR A 106 -32.65 -9.66 -11.20
C THR A 106 -32.75 -9.32 -9.70
N SER A 107 -31.61 -9.25 -9.00
CA SER A 107 -31.57 -8.85 -7.60
C SER A 107 -31.71 -7.32 -7.48
N LEU A 108 -32.79 -6.87 -6.83
CA LEU A 108 -33.01 -5.45 -6.49
C LEU A 108 -31.72 -4.87 -5.88
N HIS A 109 -31.29 -3.71 -6.42
CA HIS A 109 -29.95 -3.11 -6.32
C HIS A 109 -29.27 -3.01 -4.93
N ASP A 110 -29.95 -3.32 -3.83
CA ASP A 110 -29.42 -3.25 -2.47
C ASP A 110 -29.04 -4.61 -1.84
N GLN A 111 -29.40 -5.75 -2.45
CA GLN A 111 -29.05 -7.09 -1.93
C GLN A 111 -27.99 -7.83 -2.74
N ALA A 112 -27.56 -7.26 -3.88
CA ALA A 112 -26.54 -7.88 -4.72
C ALA A 112 -25.17 -7.90 -4.01
N PRO A 113 -24.42 -9.02 -4.09
CA PRO A 113 -23.08 -9.10 -3.52
C PRO A 113 -22.15 -8.07 -4.18
N LYS A 114 -21.49 -7.26 -3.34
CA LYS A 114 -20.61 -6.17 -3.79
C LYS A 114 -19.17 -6.64 -4.05
N GLU A 115 -18.86 -7.87 -3.67
CA GLU A 115 -17.50 -8.42 -3.67
C GLU A 115 -17.44 -9.91 -4.02
N ALA A 116 -16.43 -10.32 -4.79
CA ALA A 116 -16.20 -11.74 -5.13
C ALA A 116 -15.71 -12.53 -3.93
N VAL A 117 -14.79 -11.96 -3.15
CA VAL A 117 -14.22 -12.55 -1.94
C VAL A 117 -14.31 -11.55 -0.79
N LYS A 118 -14.85 -12.00 0.35
CA LYS A 118 -14.90 -11.24 1.60
C LYS A 118 -14.16 -11.97 2.71
N VAL A 119 -13.14 -11.36 3.29
CA VAL A 119 -12.40 -11.90 4.44
C VAL A 119 -12.78 -11.13 5.69
N VAL A 120 -13.27 -11.83 6.72
CA VAL A 120 -13.85 -11.25 7.93
C VAL A 120 -13.31 -11.95 9.17
N ASN A 121 -12.68 -11.22 10.10
CA ASN A 121 -12.07 -11.74 11.33
C ASN A 121 -11.25 -13.04 11.10
N SER A 122 -10.45 -13.04 10.03
CA SER A 122 -9.77 -14.23 9.52
C SER A 122 -8.34 -13.94 9.06
N THR A 123 -7.56 -15.00 8.91
CA THR A 123 -6.23 -14.99 8.28
C THR A 123 -6.29 -15.83 7.02
N VAL A 124 -6.04 -15.22 5.86
CA VAL A 124 -6.20 -15.87 4.54
C VAL A 124 -4.97 -15.64 3.67
N GLU A 125 -4.57 -16.68 2.95
CA GLU A 125 -3.56 -16.61 1.89
C GLU A 125 -4.19 -16.98 0.56
N LEU A 126 -4.03 -16.13 -0.46
CA LEU A 126 -4.46 -16.39 -1.83
C LEU A 126 -3.24 -16.41 -2.76
N ASN A 127 -3.10 -17.49 -3.51
CA ASN A 127 -1.90 -17.80 -4.30
C ASN A 127 -2.22 -18.04 -5.78
N ASN A 128 -1.74 -17.15 -6.64
CA ASN A 128 -1.77 -17.25 -8.11
C ASN A 128 -3.18 -17.35 -8.71
N ILE A 129 -4.13 -16.59 -8.17
CA ILE A 129 -5.56 -16.64 -8.57
C ILE A 129 -5.94 -15.36 -9.30
N THR A 130 -6.63 -15.51 -10.42
CA THR A 130 -7.34 -14.40 -11.07
C THR A 130 -8.76 -14.31 -10.53
N ILE A 131 -9.18 -13.10 -10.18
CA ILE A 131 -10.54 -12.80 -9.71
C ILE A 131 -11.24 -11.94 -10.76
N GLU A 132 -12.32 -12.48 -11.33
CA GLU A 132 -13.11 -11.87 -12.38
C GLU A 132 -14.35 -11.17 -11.79
N VAL A 133 -14.44 -9.87 -11.97
CA VAL A 133 -15.59 -9.06 -11.56
C VAL A 133 -15.99 -8.08 -12.66
N GLU A 134 -17.23 -7.61 -12.62
CA GLU A 134 -17.68 -6.51 -13.47
C GLU A 134 -17.07 -5.18 -13.00
N PRO A 135 -17.00 -4.15 -13.88
CA PRO A 135 -16.64 -2.81 -13.45
C PRO A 135 -17.51 -2.36 -12.27
N ASN A 136 -16.91 -1.63 -11.32
CA ASN A 136 -17.53 -1.15 -10.09
C ASN A 136 -17.86 -2.20 -9.03
N TYR A 137 -17.41 -3.45 -9.18
CA TYR A 137 -17.44 -4.44 -8.12
C TYR A 137 -16.04 -4.66 -7.53
N ARG A 138 -16.02 -5.15 -6.29
CA ARG A 138 -14.77 -5.46 -5.60
C ARG A 138 -14.36 -6.90 -5.87
N ALA A 139 -13.10 -7.12 -6.19
CA ALA A 139 -12.53 -8.46 -6.22
C ALA A 139 -12.40 -9.01 -4.79
N ILE A 140 -11.79 -8.23 -3.89
CA ILE A 140 -11.57 -8.62 -2.49
C ILE A 140 -11.88 -7.47 -1.55
N THR A 141 -12.66 -7.75 -0.50
CA THR A 141 -12.78 -6.90 0.68
C THR A 141 -12.22 -7.64 1.91
N VAL A 142 -11.30 -7.02 2.63
CA VAL A 142 -10.71 -7.52 3.88
C VAL A 142 -11.09 -6.58 5.01
N THR A 143 -11.77 -7.10 6.03
CA THR A 143 -12.42 -6.29 7.08
C THR A 143 -12.40 -7.00 8.44
N GLN A 144 -12.75 -6.28 9.50
CA GLN A 144 -12.90 -6.75 10.86
C GLN A 144 -11.63 -7.41 11.41
N SER A 145 -10.52 -6.66 11.40
CA SER A 145 -9.23 -7.12 11.95
C SER A 145 -8.73 -8.41 11.29
N SER A 146 -8.91 -8.53 9.99
CA SER A 146 -8.41 -9.66 9.21
C SER A 146 -6.97 -9.44 8.75
N VAL A 147 -6.29 -10.53 8.43
CA VAL A 147 -4.97 -10.52 7.79
C VAL A 147 -5.06 -11.27 6.47
N VAL A 148 -4.59 -10.65 5.39
CA VAL A 148 -4.52 -11.31 4.08
C VAL A 148 -3.11 -11.29 3.51
N THR A 149 -2.72 -12.39 2.87
CA THR A 149 -1.54 -12.46 2.00
C THR A 149 -2.00 -12.75 0.58
N LEU A 150 -1.67 -11.87 -0.36
CA LEU A 150 -1.99 -11.99 -1.78
C LEU A 150 -0.68 -12.14 -2.57
N LYS A 151 -0.47 -13.31 -3.17
CA LYS A 151 0.71 -13.60 -3.97
C LYS A 151 0.31 -13.96 -5.40
N GLY A 152 0.72 -13.17 -6.37
CA GLY A 152 0.34 -13.40 -7.77
C GLY A 152 -1.18 -13.33 -8.00
N VAL A 153 -1.91 -12.62 -7.14
CA VAL A 153 -3.36 -12.43 -7.29
C VAL A 153 -3.61 -11.22 -8.18
N ALA A 154 -4.55 -11.36 -9.10
CA ALA A 154 -4.91 -10.31 -10.06
C ALA A 154 -6.44 -10.18 -10.20
N SER A 155 -6.89 -9.02 -10.69
CA SER A 155 -8.27 -8.77 -11.10
C SER A 155 -8.31 -8.37 -12.58
N ASN A 156 -9.41 -8.68 -13.26
CA ASN A 156 -9.65 -8.22 -14.64
C ASN A 156 -10.02 -6.73 -14.72
N VAL A 157 -10.36 -6.09 -13.59
CA VAL A 157 -10.68 -4.67 -13.54
C VAL A 157 -9.40 -3.85 -13.52
N GLN A 158 -9.22 -3.04 -14.56
CA GLN A 158 -8.14 -2.08 -14.64
C GLN A 158 -8.42 -0.90 -13.69
N PRO A 159 -7.52 -0.62 -12.75
CA PRO A 159 -7.69 0.50 -11.84
C PRO A 159 -7.44 1.82 -12.57
N SER A 160 -8.03 2.89 -12.06
CA SER A 160 -7.52 4.24 -12.28
C SER A 160 -7.76 5.06 -11.02
N SER A 161 -6.91 6.05 -10.77
CA SER A 161 -7.03 6.97 -9.62
C SER A 161 -8.37 7.72 -9.59
N GLU A 162 -9.03 7.86 -10.75
CA GLU A 162 -10.32 8.53 -10.92
C GLU A 162 -11.55 7.60 -10.85
N LYS A 163 -11.36 6.28 -10.92
CA LYS A 163 -12.47 5.31 -10.98
C LYS A 163 -12.58 4.51 -9.68
N LEU A 164 -13.57 4.88 -8.88
CA LEU A 164 -14.05 4.10 -7.75
C LEU A 164 -15.19 3.17 -8.17
N PRO A 165 -15.37 2.02 -7.49
CA PRO A 165 -14.54 1.46 -6.40
C PRO A 165 -13.27 0.73 -6.87
N TYR A 166 -12.26 0.70 -5.98
CA TYR A 166 -11.05 -0.11 -6.15
C TYR A 166 -11.36 -1.62 -6.01
N PRO A 167 -10.72 -2.49 -6.82
CA PRO A 167 -10.99 -3.93 -6.79
C PRO A 167 -10.51 -4.61 -5.49
N PHE A 168 -9.46 -4.10 -4.84
CA PHE A 168 -8.95 -4.63 -3.57
C PHE A 168 -9.11 -3.59 -2.47
N VAL A 169 -9.78 -3.96 -1.38
CA VAL A 169 -10.03 -3.06 -0.24
C VAL A 169 -9.58 -3.72 1.06
N ILE A 170 -8.70 -3.04 1.79
CA ILE A 170 -8.27 -3.43 3.15
C ILE A 170 -8.77 -2.38 4.12
N THR A 171 -9.67 -2.78 5.03
CA THR A 171 -10.37 -1.84 5.91
C THR A 171 -10.64 -2.41 7.32
N ASP A 172 -11.18 -1.59 8.21
CA ASP A 172 -11.56 -1.95 9.58
C ASP A 172 -10.44 -2.65 10.38
N ASN A 173 -9.32 -1.94 10.53
CA ASN A 173 -8.14 -2.39 11.28
C ASN A 173 -7.53 -3.70 10.74
N SER A 174 -7.62 -3.92 9.43
CA SER A 174 -7.09 -5.13 8.78
C SER A 174 -5.68 -4.91 8.24
N THR A 175 -4.98 -6.00 7.92
CA THR A 175 -3.63 -5.97 7.35
C THR A 175 -3.57 -6.78 6.05
N GLY A 176 -2.92 -6.24 5.03
CA GLY A 176 -2.66 -6.93 3.76
C GLY A 176 -1.17 -6.99 3.42
N TYR A 177 -0.73 -8.11 2.85
CA TYR A 177 0.60 -8.31 2.29
C TYR A 177 0.50 -8.69 0.83
N ILE A 178 1.15 -7.95 -0.07
CA ILE A 178 1.05 -8.12 -1.53
C ILE A 178 2.42 -8.49 -2.10
N SER A 179 2.48 -9.50 -2.95
CA SER A 179 3.69 -9.89 -3.68
C SER A 179 3.37 -10.39 -5.07
N ASP A 180 4.33 -10.23 -5.99
CA ASP A 180 4.27 -10.76 -7.36
C ASP A 180 2.97 -10.38 -8.11
N SER A 181 2.37 -9.22 -7.81
CA SER A 181 1.12 -8.74 -8.44
C SER A 181 1.38 -7.63 -9.45
N VAL A 182 0.49 -7.48 -10.43
CA VAL A 182 0.59 -6.47 -11.49
C VAL A 182 -0.76 -5.79 -11.72
N GLY A 183 -0.75 -4.48 -11.96
CA GLY A 183 -1.89 -3.78 -12.58
C GLY A 183 -3.17 -3.71 -11.74
N SER A 184 -3.07 -3.94 -10.43
CA SER A 184 -4.23 -3.94 -9.51
C SER A 184 -4.39 -2.62 -8.75
N GLY A 185 -5.63 -2.28 -8.39
CA GLY A 185 -5.98 -1.10 -7.59
C GLY A 185 -6.31 -1.43 -6.14
N PHE A 186 -5.74 -0.68 -5.19
CA PHE A 186 -5.88 -0.92 -3.76
C PHE A 186 -6.42 0.30 -3.03
N GLU A 187 -7.42 0.09 -2.18
CA GLU A 187 -7.86 1.03 -1.16
C GLU A 187 -7.46 0.52 0.23
N VAL A 188 -6.89 1.41 1.05
CA VAL A 188 -6.53 1.13 2.44
C VAL A 188 -7.16 2.19 3.34
N SER A 189 -8.08 1.76 4.20
CA SER A 189 -8.93 2.65 5.00
C SER A 189 -9.20 2.09 6.41
N GLY A 190 -9.84 2.89 7.27
CA GLY A 190 -10.28 2.42 8.59
C GLY A 190 -9.15 1.96 9.50
N SER A 191 -8.05 2.73 9.59
CA SER A 191 -6.86 2.40 10.39
C SER A 191 -6.20 1.08 9.99
N SER A 192 -6.21 0.74 8.70
CA SER A 192 -5.65 -0.50 8.18
C SER A 192 -4.22 -0.33 7.67
N VAL A 193 -3.56 -1.46 7.41
CA VAL A 193 -2.17 -1.51 6.92
C VAL A 193 -2.09 -2.33 5.64
N LEU A 194 -1.37 -1.83 4.65
CA LEU A 194 -1.02 -2.58 3.44
C LEU A 194 0.49 -2.55 3.20
N GLU A 195 1.08 -3.72 2.98
CA GLU A 195 2.50 -3.86 2.69
C GLU A 195 2.73 -4.53 1.32
N PHE A 196 3.49 -3.85 0.47
CA PHE A 196 3.97 -4.38 -0.79
C PHE A 196 5.38 -4.96 -0.59
N ASN A 197 5.45 -6.29 -0.62
CA ASN A 197 6.70 -7.07 -0.69
C ASN A 197 7.28 -7.00 -2.12
N ALA A 198 8.19 -7.89 -2.50
CA ALA A 198 8.81 -7.85 -3.82
C ALA A 198 7.86 -8.26 -4.96
N GLY A 199 8.21 -7.83 -6.18
CA GLY A 199 7.60 -8.31 -7.42
C GLY A 199 6.36 -7.55 -7.87
N ASN A 200 6.01 -6.44 -7.22
CA ASN A 200 4.79 -5.70 -7.51
C ASN A 200 5.00 -4.59 -8.54
N LYS A 201 4.09 -4.46 -9.51
CA LYS A 201 4.21 -3.49 -10.61
C LYS A 201 2.89 -2.84 -10.99
N ASP A 202 2.98 -1.60 -11.46
CA ASP A 202 1.90 -0.85 -12.10
C ASP A 202 0.61 -0.78 -11.25
N HIS A 203 0.77 -0.64 -9.94
CA HIS A 203 -0.36 -0.52 -9.02
C HIS A 203 -0.85 0.91 -8.87
N VAL A 204 -2.15 1.05 -8.64
CA VAL A 204 -2.78 2.27 -8.13
C VAL A 204 -3.14 2.05 -6.67
N VAL A 205 -2.72 2.94 -5.78
CA VAL A 205 -2.93 2.81 -4.33
C VAL A 205 -3.58 4.08 -3.78
N ASN A 206 -4.65 3.92 -3.01
CA ASN A 206 -5.32 4.99 -2.30
C ASN A 206 -5.33 4.70 -0.79
N VAL A 207 -4.69 5.58 -0.01
CA VAL A 207 -4.55 5.46 1.45
C VAL A 207 -5.33 6.59 2.12
N LEU A 208 -6.24 6.24 3.02
CA LEU A 208 -7.12 7.20 3.70
C LEU A 208 -7.46 6.78 5.14
N ASP A 209 -8.15 7.66 5.86
CA ASP A 209 -8.68 7.43 7.21
C ASP A 209 -7.66 6.85 8.22
N THR A 210 -6.54 7.57 8.40
CA THR A 210 -5.47 7.21 9.35
C THR A 210 -4.84 5.83 9.06
N SER A 211 -4.91 5.37 7.82
CA SER A 211 -4.33 4.10 7.39
C SER A 211 -2.90 4.28 6.87
N MET A 212 -2.19 3.17 6.71
CA MET A 212 -0.82 3.15 6.21
C MET A 212 -0.71 2.18 5.02
N ALA A 213 0.03 2.60 3.99
CA ALA A 213 0.59 1.65 3.03
C ALA A 213 2.12 1.81 2.93
N ARG A 214 2.84 0.72 2.70
CA ARG A 214 4.29 0.77 2.52
C ARG A 214 4.78 -0.21 1.47
N SER A 215 5.81 0.18 0.75
CA SER A 215 6.60 -0.69 -0.11
C SER A 215 7.96 -0.92 0.54
N VAL A 216 8.37 -2.19 0.67
CA VAL A 216 9.63 -2.58 1.36
C VAL A 216 10.68 -3.14 0.40
N ALA A 217 10.39 -3.13 -0.90
CA ALA A 217 11.22 -3.69 -1.96
C ALA A 217 11.14 -2.85 -3.24
N GLN A 218 11.88 -3.27 -4.27
CA GLN A 218 11.88 -2.64 -5.58
C GLN A 218 10.55 -2.90 -6.31
N ASN A 219 9.54 -2.10 -5.97
CA ASN A 219 8.21 -2.14 -6.58
C ASN A 219 7.97 -0.90 -7.43
N GLN A 220 6.98 -1.00 -8.32
CA GLN A 220 6.57 0.09 -9.21
C GLN A 220 5.09 0.41 -9.01
N PHE A 221 4.77 1.68 -8.90
CA PHE A 221 3.41 2.20 -8.75
C PHE A 221 3.12 3.20 -9.85
N GLU A 222 2.00 3.03 -10.54
CA GLU A 222 1.48 4.02 -11.49
C GLU A 222 1.00 5.26 -10.74
N SER A 223 0.27 5.07 -9.64
CA SER A 223 -0.08 6.18 -8.78
C SER A 223 -0.28 5.79 -7.33
N VAL A 224 0.06 6.70 -6.45
CA VAL A 224 -0.18 6.62 -5.02
C VAL A 224 -0.88 7.90 -4.59
N GLN A 225 -2.07 7.76 -4.02
CA GLN A 225 -2.82 8.84 -3.41
C GLN A 225 -2.91 8.63 -1.90
N VAL A 226 -2.59 9.66 -1.13
CA VAL A 226 -2.62 9.64 0.34
C VAL A 226 -3.45 10.81 0.82
N SER A 227 -4.45 10.54 1.66
CA SER A 227 -5.36 11.56 2.20
C SER A 227 -5.87 11.17 3.60
N GLY A 228 -6.71 11.99 4.24
CA GLY A 228 -7.41 11.60 5.47
C GLY A 228 -6.51 11.21 6.66
N ASN A 229 -5.38 11.91 6.87
CA ASN A 229 -4.32 11.55 7.82
C ASN A 229 -3.62 10.20 7.53
N GLY A 230 -3.73 9.69 6.31
CA GLY A 230 -3.01 8.50 5.87
C GLY A 230 -1.51 8.75 5.70
N TYR A 231 -0.76 7.65 5.67
CA TYR A 231 0.68 7.65 5.46
C TYR A 231 1.11 6.65 4.39
N PHE A 232 2.06 7.05 3.54
CA PHE A 232 2.71 6.15 2.60
C PHE A 232 4.24 6.15 2.76
N LEU A 233 4.87 4.97 2.71
CA LEU A 233 6.32 4.83 2.64
C LEU A 233 6.75 4.03 1.40
N GLY A 234 7.51 4.63 0.50
CA GLY A 234 8.23 3.92 -0.56
C GLY A 234 9.69 3.68 -0.16
N ASP A 235 10.07 2.46 0.19
CA ASP A 235 11.45 2.13 0.59
C ASP A 235 12.12 1.20 -0.44
N ASN A 236 13.45 1.17 -0.41
CA ASN A 236 14.29 0.19 -1.09
C ASN A 236 14.04 0.10 -2.61
N LYS A 237 14.39 1.17 -3.34
CA LYS A 237 14.26 1.29 -4.80
C LYS A 237 12.82 1.23 -5.30
N THR A 238 11.87 1.66 -4.47
CA THR A 238 10.49 1.85 -4.90
C THR A 238 10.43 2.98 -5.93
N HIS A 239 9.64 2.79 -6.99
CA HIS A 239 9.36 3.82 -7.98
C HIS A 239 7.87 4.16 -8.00
N ILE A 240 7.54 5.44 -7.96
CA ILE A 240 6.18 5.96 -8.01
C ILE A 240 6.10 6.95 -9.18
N GLU A 241 5.29 6.64 -10.17
CA GLU A 241 5.11 7.53 -11.32
C GLU A 241 4.39 8.82 -10.88
N SER A 242 3.24 8.71 -10.21
CA SER A 242 2.50 9.87 -9.68
C SER A 242 2.17 9.75 -8.20
N LEU A 243 2.72 10.64 -7.39
CA LEU A 243 2.43 10.74 -5.95
C LEU A 243 1.55 11.96 -5.65
N MET A 244 0.42 11.71 -5.00
CA MET A 244 -0.59 12.72 -4.65
C MET A 244 -0.87 12.70 -3.15
N ILE A 245 -0.63 13.82 -2.47
CA ILE A 245 -0.74 13.92 -1.01
C ILE A 245 -1.73 15.05 -0.67
N TRP A 246 -2.82 14.72 0.01
CA TRP A 246 -3.93 15.65 0.24
C TRP A 246 -4.34 15.78 1.71
N GLY A 247 -4.93 16.93 2.06
CA GLY A 247 -5.56 17.17 3.35
C GLY A 247 -4.53 17.31 4.47
N LYS A 248 -4.30 16.22 5.22
CA LYS A 248 -3.36 16.14 6.36
C LYS A 248 -2.48 14.89 6.29
N ALA A 249 -2.27 14.37 5.08
CA ALA A 249 -1.51 13.17 4.83
C ALA A 249 -0.01 13.43 4.74
N SER A 250 0.76 12.35 4.86
CA SER A 250 2.21 12.35 4.67
C SER A 250 2.67 11.20 3.78
N ALA A 251 3.74 11.43 3.02
CA ALA A 251 4.39 10.37 2.27
C ALA A 251 5.91 10.53 2.28
N GLU A 252 6.62 9.41 2.27
CA GLU A 252 8.07 9.39 2.29
C GLU A 252 8.61 8.41 1.23
N VAL A 253 9.74 8.77 0.63
CA VAL A 253 10.54 7.85 -0.17
C VAL A 253 11.95 7.72 0.38
N ASN A 254 12.48 6.50 0.42
CA ASN A 254 13.73 6.19 1.10
C ASN A 254 14.57 5.16 0.33
N ARG A 255 15.89 5.17 0.55
CA ARG A 255 16.87 4.21 0.01
C ARG A 255 16.75 4.01 -1.49
N GLU A 256 17.26 4.98 -2.25
CA GLU A 256 17.30 4.94 -3.72
C GLU A 256 15.90 4.85 -4.36
N SER A 257 14.86 5.26 -3.64
CA SER A 257 13.49 5.29 -4.18
C SER A 257 13.24 6.57 -4.96
N SER A 258 12.24 6.55 -5.85
CA SER A 258 12.01 7.66 -6.77
C SER A 258 10.54 7.99 -6.96
N VAL A 259 10.29 9.27 -7.21
CA VAL A 259 8.99 9.83 -7.59
C VAL A 259 9.16 10.61 -8.90
N ALA A 260 8.29 10.41 -9.89
CA ALA A 260 8.35 11.11 -11.19
C ALA A 260 7.40 12.30 -11.31
N GLN A 261 6.39 12.39 -10.43
CA GLN A 261 5.51 13.54 -10.31
C GLN A 261 5.02 13.65 -8.87
N LEU A 262 5.01 14.87 -8.33
CA LEU A 262 4.52 15.15 -6.99
C LEU A 262 3.41 16.20 -7.00
N GLN A 263 2.27 15.85 -6.43
CA GLN A 263 1.17 16.76 -6.13
C GLN A 263 0.93 16.78 -4.62
N MET A 264 0.85 17.96 -4.06
CA MET A 264 0.62 18.15 -2.62
C MET A 264 -0.44 19.22 -2.43
N GLY A 265 -1.41 18.97 -1.54
CA GLY A 265 -2.45 19.92 -1.21
C GLY A 265 -2.91 19.87 0.23
N GLY A 266 -2.99 21.02 0.91
CA GLY A 266 -3.55 21.13 2.27
C GLY A 266 -2.49 21.45 3.32
N GLN A 267 -2.37 20.60 4.34
CA GLN A 267 -1.35 20.61 5.38
C GLN A 267 -0.58 19.28 5.33
N THR A 268 0.24 19.11 4.31
CA THR A 268 0.81 17.82 3.94
C THR A 268 2.33 17.81 4.07
N LEU A 269 2.89 16.60 4.22
CA LEU A 269 4.33 16.39 4.29
C LEU A 269 4.77 15.41 3.20
N PHE A 270 5.87 15.76 2.52
CA PHE A 270 6.63 14.84 1.69
C PHE A 270 8.09 14.87 2.12
N ALA A 271 8.73 13.70 2.18
CA ALA A 271 10.17 13.62 2.34
C ALA A 271 10.84 12.60 1.43
N ALA A 272 12.06 12.92 0.99
CA ALA A 272 12.93 12.00 0.27
C ALA A 272 14.28 11.85 0.99
N TYR A 273 14.66 10.60 1.28
CA TYR A 273 15.82 10.27 2.10
C TYR A 273 16.75 9.25 1.44
N ARG A 274 18.04 9.29 1.79
CA ARG A 274 19.06 8.25 1.48
C ARG A 274 19.16 7.92 -0.01
N ASN A 275 19.69 8.87 -0.78
CA ASN A 275 19.91 8.78 -2.23
C ASN A 275 18.62 8.59 -3.04
N SER A 276 17.48 9.04 -2.48
CA SER A 276 16.21 9.03 -3.22
C SER A 276 16.14 10.22 -4.17
N SER A 277 15.23 10.16 -5.14
CA SER A 277 15.09 11.21 -6.15
C SER A 277 13.64 11.59 -6.42
N ILE A 278 13.40 12.87 -6.67
CA ILE A 278 12.14 13.39 -7.18
C ILE A 278 12.44 14.19 -8.45
N THR A 279 11.77 13.84 -9.54
CA THR A 279 11.88 14.54 -10.82
C THR A 279 10.51 15.19 -11.03
N GLY A 280 10.42 16.50 -11.22
CA GLY A 280 9.13 17.17 -11.43
C GLY A 280 8.38 16.66 -12.66
N PRO A 281 7.09 17.01 -12.81
CA PRO A 281 6.51 18.26 -12.33
C PRO A 281 6.03 18.24 -10.87
N TYR A 282 5.99 19.43 -10.27
CA TYR A 282 5.56 19.66 -8.89
C TYR A 282 4.30 20.53 -8.87
N PHE A 283 3.27 20.10 -8.15
CA PHE A 283 2.03 20.84 -7.97
C PHE A 283 1.75 21.03 -6.49
N LEU A 284 2.07 22.22 -5.95
CA LEU A 284 1.99 22.51 -4.52
C LEU A 284 0.85 23.48 -4.21
N TYR A 285 -0.17 22.98 -3.50
CA TYR A 285 -1.35 23.70 -3.07
C TYR A 285 -1.38 23.77 -1.53
N GLY A 286 -1.69 24.94 -0.95
CA GLY A 286 -1.72 25.10 0.51
C GLY A 286 -0.34 25.15 1.19
N ASN A 287 -0.28 24.68 2.44
CA ASN A 287 0.88 24.76 3.32
C ASN A 287 1.54 23.38 3.38
N VAL A 288 2.68 23.24 2.73
CA VAL A 288 3.35 21.94 2.59
C VAL A 288 4.67 21.92 3.33
N VAL A 289 5.06 20.73 3.79
CA VAL A 289 6.43 20.43 4.23
C VAL A 289 7.08 19.54 3.19
N PHE A 290 8.18 19.99 2.61
CA PHE A 290 8.97 19.25 1.64
C PHE A 290 10.40 19.13 2.14
N GLU A 291 10.85 17.90 2.39
CA GLU A 291 12.16 17.62 2.95
C GLU A 291 13.01 16.74 2.02
N LEU A 292 14.29 17.12 1.85
CA LEU A 292 15.28 16.29 1.19
C LEU A 292 16.45 16.01 2.13
N GLU A 293 16.85 14.76 2.28
CA GLU A 293 18.09 14.40 2.97
C GLU A 293 18.90 13.44 2.12
N HIS A 294 20.16 13.79 1.82
CA HIS A 294 21.01 12.96 0.96
C HIS A 294 20.33 12.59 -0.37
N SER A 295 19.50 13.47 -0.91
CA SER A 295 18.54 13.16 -1.98
C SER A 295 18.51 14.26 -3.04
N THR A 296 17.94 13.95 -4.19
CA THR A 296 17.97 14.83 -5.37
C THR A 296 16.56 15.27 -5.76
N ALA A 297 16.39 16.56 -6.05
CA ALA A 297 15.22 17.10 -6.71
C ALA A 297 15.62 17.71 -8.07
N SER A 298 14.97 17.28 -9.14
CA SER A 298 15.19 17.76 -10.51
C SER A 298 13.93 18.43 -11.04
N ASN A 299 14.10 19.38 -11.98
CA ASN A 299 13.02 20.21 -12.53
C ASN A 299 12.27 21.01 -11.46
N TRP A 300 12.92 21.33 -10.34
CA TRP A 300 12.33 22.15 -9.31
C TRP A 300 12.10 23.56 -9.85
N VAL A 301 10.94 24.15 -9.58
CA VAL A 301 10.64 25.54 -9.91
C VAL A 301 10.34 26.26 -8.60
N SER A 302 10.89 27.46 -8.44
CA SER A 302 10.60 28.31 -7.28
C SER A 302 9.09 28.45 -7.08
N VAL A 303 8.61 28.20 -5.87
CA VAL A 303 7.19 28.30 -5.53
C VAL A 303 7.02 29.34 -4.44
N ASP A 304 6.30 30.43 -4.73
CA ASP A 304 5.95 31.44 -3.74
C ASP A 304 4.85 30.90 -2.81
N LYS A 305 5.28 30.30 -1.68
CA LYS A 305 4.40 29.71 -0.66
C LYS A 305 4.90 30.10 0.74
N PRO A 306 4.52 31.29 1.26
CA PRO A 306 5.09 31.84 2.50
C PRO A 306 4.80 31.03 3.78
N GLN A 307 3.90 30.06 3.72
CA GLN A 307 3.52 29.19 4.84
C GLN A 307 3.98 27.73 4.65
N SER A 308 4.76 27.46 3.60
CA SER A 308 5.35 26.14 3.36
C SER A 308 6.79 26.09 3.87
N ILE A 309 7.23 24.90 4.28
CA ILE A 309 8.60 24.61 4.69
C ILE A 309 9.22 23.76 3.60
N LEU A 310 10.22 24.29 2.93
CA LEU A 310 10.96 23.61 1.88
C LEU A 310 12.41 23.57 2.34
N ILE A 311 12.94 22.40 2.67
CA ILE A 311 14.26 22.26 3.28
C ILE A 311 15.03 21.08 2.70
N GLY A 312 16.35 21.18 2.64
CA GLY A 312 17.21 20.10 2.19
C GLY A 312 18.53 20.04 2.96
N ASN A 313 19.02 18.84 3.30
CA ASN A 313 20.32 18.60 3.95
C ASN A 313 21.13 17.59 3.16
N ASN A 314 22.33 17.99 2.75
CA ASN A 314 23.14 17.25 1.78
C ASN A 314 22.30 16.86 0.53
N ALA A 315 21.45 17.79 0.11
CA ALA A 315 20.49 17.59 -0.97
C ALA A 315 20.99 18.26 -2.25
N THR A 316 20.69 17.67 -3.40
CA THR A 316 21.00 18.29 -4.70
C THR A 316 19.69 18.75 -5.34
N VAL A 317 19.54 20.05 -5.61
CA VAL A 317 18.36 20.59 -6.30
C VAL A 317 18.79 21.25 -7.60
N ASN A 318 18.23 20.78 -8.72
CA ASN A 318 18.60 21.23 -10.07
C ASN A 318 20.12 21.25 -10.33
N GLY A 319 20.85 20.27 -9.78
CA GLY A 319 22.31 20.18 -9.88
C GLY A 319 23.11 20.99 -8.86
N THR A 320 22.46 21.85 -8.07
CA THR A 320 23.10 22.63 -6.99
C THR A 320 23.09 21.83 -5.69
N LEU A 321 24.26 21.69 -5.06
CA LEU A 321 24.41 21.01 -3.76
C LEU A 321 24.11 21.97 -2.59
N TYR A 322 23.26 21.52 -1.68
CA TYR A 322 22.95 22.17 -0.42
C TYR A 322 23.45 21.30 0.75
N PRO A 323 24.63 21.60 1.32
CA PRO A 323 25.33 20.71 2.25
C PRO A 323 24.75 20.71 3.68
N SER A 324 23.84 21.61 3.98
CA SER A 324 23.13 21.75 5.27
C SER A 324 21.67 22.08 5.01
N TRP A 325 20.82 22.14 6.04
CA TRP A 325 19.43 22.64 5.98
C TRP A 325 19.34 24.13 5.58
N SER A 326 19.80 24.45 4.37
CA SER A 326 20.07 25.81 3.88
C SER A 326 19.33 26.14 2.60
N TRP A 327 18.72 25.16 1.95
CA TRP A 327 17.82 25.43 0.83
C TRP A 327 16.44 25.80 1.36
N ALA A 328 15.92 26.96 0.95
CA ALA A 328 14.57 27.42 1.25
C ALA A 328 13.89 27.90 -0.03
N GLY A 329 13.49 26.97 -0.90
CA GLY A 329 12.49 27.15 -1.98
C GLY A 329 12.72 28.19 -3.08
N GLN A 330 13.62 29.14 -2.92
CA GLN A 330 13.90 30.21 -3.87
C GLN A 330 15.10 29.77 -4.72
N ASP A 331 14.82 29.37 -5.95
CA ASP A 331 15.86 29.29 -6.97
C ASP A 331 16.45 30.70 -7.10
N GLY A 332 17.71 30.88 -6.73
CA GLY A 332 18.39 32.18 -6.68
C GLY A 332 18.72 32.75 -8.05
N ASN A 333 18.11 32.23 -9.11
CA ASN A 333 18.27 32.73 -10.46
C ASN A 333 17.13 33.71 -10.77
N GLU A 334 17.30 34.97 -10.34
CA GLU A 334 16.80 36.06 -11.16
C GLU A 334 17.52 36.00 -12.54
N PRO A 335 16.84 36.28 -13.66
CA PRO A 335 17.45 36.29 -14.98
C PRO A 335 18.63 37.27 -15.13
#